data_AF-A0A950UXV8-F1
#
_entry.id   AF-A0A950UXV8-F1
#
_cell.length_a   1.000
_cell.length_b   1.000
_cell.length_c   1.000
_cell.angle_alpha   90.00
_cell.angle_beta   90.00
_cell.angle_gamma   90.00
#
_symmetry.space_group_name_H-M   'P 1'
#
loop_
_entity.id
_entity.type
_entity.pdbx_description
1 polymer ?
#
loop_
_entity_poly.entity_id
_entity_poly.type
_entity_poly.pdbx_seq_one_letter_code
_entity_poly.pdbx_strand_id
1 'polypeptide(L)'
;MAVTLDMSLVPAPASDAALVSRPALERRPQIPALTGLRFFAAFFILFAHACDWIAQFQNSEINRSFAFIAMYGMPLFFVLSGFVIHYNYRSLFLGASAARATCEFAAARFARLYPLYFCFFLFALGADSFVRTAAAVPHLGTPVIAYYLTLTQSWWYLIYQSRSIIYQLFSVSWSISTEMYFYLLYAVLVFFIIYLSRRARAIVLGTIYALVVTASLWWLRYHLNGVLATAQHFLPDYIPLDNFEHSFFRWLFYFSPYIRVLEFFMGCFAAQAYAERLNMQVSVREHRLGSLALLAALLFLIVVGLLYQAVFNLPIINAYVQFYALNFLCAPAIAVIMFCVCRYDTAFARFMSLPWLVALGEMSYSIYLVHTWTLRLFEQPPQPLTAFWAFDGAFRVACGIALTLLVSYGTYRLIELPGRVWVRASLRRLIRRVFDRDAAHERPSANAASHSKKLVYVGPLIAVLAVFAIGGQAARYDYVRAQARRLVLGDRPEIEVVSATYGGNCMNFPVPAPYPNLAAAGNATDPVRDVCNGRLSCDFKVESETLHDPANGCGKDFAVQYRCRGETGVHSALIAAEALGHHATLSCQRDTP
;
A
#
# COMPACT_ATOMS: atom_id res chain seq x y z
N MET A 1 41.71 -30.35 22.78
CA MET A 1 41.96 -31.13 21.55
C MET A 1 40.83 -30.83 20.58
N ALA A 2 41.06 -29.89 19.67
CA ALA A 2 40.09 -29.46 18.68
C ALA A 2 40.21 -30.36 17.45
N VAL A 3 39.09 -30.93 17.01
CA VAL A 3 38.99 -31.61 15.71
C VAL A 3 38.29 -30.64 14.76
N THR A 4 39.09 -30.09 13.86
CA THR A 4 38.69 -29.30 12.69
C THR A 4 38.13 -30.24 11.63
N LEU A 5 36.88 -30.03 11.22
CA LEU A 5 36.34 -30.62 9.98
C LEU A 5 36.41 -29.58 8.88
N ASP A 6 37.39 -29.79 8.00
CA ASP A 6 37.62 -29.13 6.73
C ASP A 6 36.55 -29.59 5.73
N MET A 7 35.81 -28.65 5.13
CA MET A 7 34.79 -28.89 4.10
C MET A 7 35.16 -28.18 2.79
N SER A 8 36.44 -28.18 2.45
CA SER A 8 36.90 -27.91 1.09
C SER A 8 36.86 -29.19 0.24
N LEU A 9 36.57 -29.03 -1.06
CA LEU A 9 36.58 -30.03 -2.16
C LEU A 9 35.22 -30.55 -2.63
N VAL A 10 34.53 -29.73 -3.44
CA VAL A 10 33.80 -30.23 -4.62
C VAL A 10 34.44 -29.57 -5.84
N PRO A 11 35.00 -30.34 -6.80
CA PRO A 11 35.67 -29.76 -7.96
C PRO A 11 34.65 -29.20 -8.96
N ALA A 12 34.91 -28.00 -9.46
CA ALA A 12 34.13 -27.36 -10.50
C ALA A 12 34.37 -28.02 -11.87
N PRO A 13 33.34 -28.29 -12.69
CA PRO A 13 33.56 -28.63 -14.09
C PRO A 13 33.94 -27.37 -14.86
N ALA A 14 35.11 -27.43 -15.50
CA ALA A 14 35.63 -26.42 -16.41
C ALA A 14 35.00 -26.52 -17.81
N SER A 15 35.15 -25.43 -18.57
CA SER A 15 34.93 -25.20 -20.01
C SER A 15 33.49 -25.17 -20.55
N ASP A 16 32.91 -23.96 -20.58
CA ASP A 16 32.38 -23.29 -21.80
C ASP A 16 31.79 -21.89 -21.48
N ALA A 17 32.59 -21.05 -20.80
CA ALA A 17 32.18 -19.71 -20.39
C ALA A 17 32.99 -18.62 -21.13
N ALA A 18 33.03 -18.68 -22.46
CA ALA A 18 33.50 -17.57 -23.28
C ALA A 18 32.30 -16.80 -23.85
N LEU A 19 32.35 -15.47 -23.69
CA LEU A 19 31.56 -14.46 -24.41
C LEU A 19 30.07 -14.30 -24.05
N VAL A 20 29.80 -13.95 -22.78
CA VAL A 20 28.78 -12.92 -22.50
C VAL A 20 29.45 -11.78 -21.76
N SER A 21 30.10 -10.90 -22.51
CA SER A 21 30.53 -9.59 -22.03
C SER A 21 29.29 -8.87 -21.49
N ARG A 22 29.21 -8.78 -20.16
CA ARG A 22 28.15 -8.06 -19.47
C ARG A 22 28.34 -6.57 -19.79
N PRO A 23 27.34 -5.85 -20.32
CA PRO A 23 27.38 -4.39 -20.30
C PRO A 23 27.56 -3.96 -18.85
N ALA A 24 28.65 -3.23 -18.62
CA ALA A 24 29.06 -2.69 -17.34
C ALA A 24 28.08 -1.59 -16.92
N LEU A 25 27.03 -1.98 -16.19
CA LEU A 25 26.77 -1.23 -14.96
C LEU A 25 28.05 -1.46 -14.14
N GLU A 26 28.96 -0.48 -14.12
CA GLU A 26 30.11 -0.49 -13.20
C GLU A 26 29.61 -1.02 -11.86
N ARG A 27 30.15 -2.15 -11.40
CA ARG A 27 29.79 -2.70 -10.09
C ARG A 27 30.31 -1.73 -9.07
N ARG A 28 29.49 -0.74 -8.71
CA ARG A 28 29.78 0.07 -7.55
C ARG A 28 29.97 -0.85 -6.35
N PRO A 29 30.96 -0.57 -5.49
CA PRO A 29 31.21 -1.39 -4.33
C PRO A 29 29.93 -1.53 -3.52
N GLN A 30 29.64 -2.75 -3.06
CA GLN A 30 28.56 -2.96 -2.12
C GLN A 30 28.91 -2.22 -0.83
N ILE A 31 27.89 -1.65 -0.18
CA ILE A 31 28.04 -0.94 1.09
C ILE A 31 27.29 -1.74 2.15
N PRO A 32 27.98 -2.65 2.90
CA PRO A 32 27.33 -3.56 3.83
C PRO A 32 26.51 -2.85 4.91
N ALA A 33 26.99 -1.71 5.41
CA ALA A 33 26.30 -0.89 6.39
C ALA A 33 24.89 -0.47 5.95
N LEU A 34 24.68 -0.16 4.65
CA LEU A 34 23.34 0.16 4.14
C LEU A 34 22.43 -1.07 4.15
N THR A 35 22.98 -2.26 3.90
CA THR A 35 22.22 -3.51 4.01
C THR A 35 21.84 -3.79 5.47
N GLY A 36 22.75 -3.57 6.43
CA GLY A 36 22.42 -3.67 7.85
C GLY A 36 21.33 -2.68 8.28
N LEU A 37 21.36 -1.45 7.78
CA LEU A 37 20.28 -0.48 8.02
C LEU A 37 18.93 -0.94 7.43
N ARG A 38 18.92 -1.67 6.31
CA ARG A 38 17.69 -2.26 5.76
C ARG A 38 17.07 -3.30 6.70
N PHE A 39 17.88 -4.04 7.45
CA PHE A 39 17.36 -4.93 8.48
C PHE A 39 16.59 -4.15 9.55
N PHE A 40 17.19 -3.09 10.10
CA PHE A 40 16.51 -2.28 11.12
C PHE A 40 15.21 -1.65 10.61
N ALA A 41 15.18 -1.23 9.34
CA ALA A 41 13.95 -0.74 8.72
C ALA A 41 12.83 -1.79 8.75
N ALA A 42 13.12 -3.05 8.39
CA ALA A 42 12.15 -4.15 8.45
C ALA A 42 11.82 -4.53 9.89
N PHE A 43 12.84 -4.62 10.75
CA PHE A 43 12.72 -5.06 12.13
C PHE A 43 11.88 -4.11 12.98
N PHE A 44 12.02 -2.80 12.81
CA PHE A 44 11.18 -1.83 13.52
C PHE A 44 9.71 -2.00 13.21
N ILE A 45 9.35 -2.30 11.96
CA ILE A 45 7.96 -2.59 11.57
C ILE A 45 7.49 -3.93 12.13
N LEU A 46 8.31 -4.98 11.97
CA LEU A 46 8.03 -6.32 12.52
C LEU A 46 7.81 -6.26 14.04
N PHE A 47 8.72 -5.63 14.78
CA PHE A 47 8.66 -5.55 16.24
C PHE A 47 7.48 -4.72 16.70
N ALA A 48 7.21 -3.58 16.06
CA ALA A 48 6.05 -2.76 16.39
C ALA A 48 4.73 -3.53 16.21
N HIS A 49 4.54 -4.22 15.07
CA HIS A 49 3.36 -5.05 14.85
C HIS A 49 3.30 -6.27 15.76
N ALA A 50 4.44 -6.89 16.09
CA ALA A 50 4.48 -8.00 17.03
C ALA A 50 3.98 -7.55 18.40
N CYS A 51 4.49 -6.44 18.93
CA CYS A 51 4.01 -5.88 20.19
C CYS A 51 2.55 -5.44 20.11
N ASP A 52 2.16 -4.74 19.04
CA ASP A 52 0.80 -4.22 18.85
C ASP A 52 -0.24 -5.33 18.68
N TRP A 53 0.07 -6.47 18.06
CA TRP A 53 -0.97 -7.50 17.82
C TRP A 53 -0.93 -8.63 18.86
N ILE A 54 0.25 -8.93 19.44
CA ILE A 54 0.42 -10.09 20.33
C ILE A 54 0.42 -9.68 21.80
N ALA A 55 1.07 -8.57 22.15
CA ALA A 55 1.23 -8.12 23.53
C ALA A 55 0.19 -7.06 23.91
N GLN A 56 -1.09 -7.38 23.69
CA GLN A 56 -2.21 -6.51 24.03
C GLN A 56 -2.58 -6.66 25.51
N PHE A 57 -2.34 -5.61 26.29
CA PHE A 57 -2.81 -5.49 27.68
C PHE A 57 -4.04 -4.59 27.79
N GLN A 58 -4.91 -4.85 28.77
CA GLN A 58 -6.07 -4.01 29.07
C GLN A 58 -5.67 -2.56 29.40
N ASN A 59 -4.46 -2.34 29.91
CA ASN A 59 -3.88 -1.00 29.99
C ASN A 59 -3.35 -0.58 28.62
N SER A 60 -4.12 0.30 27.97
CA SER A 60 -3.83 0.80 26.63
C SER A 60 -2.54 1.63 26.53
N GLU A 61 -1.95 2.12 27.62
CA GLU A 61 -0.73 2.95 27.55
C GLU A 61 0.53 2.13 27.22
N ILE A 62 0.66 0.92 27.79
CA ILE A 62 1.85 0.07 27.59
C ILE A 62 1.92 -0.46 26.15
N ASN A 63 0.77 -0.86 25.57
CA ASN A 63 0.71 -1.32 24.18
C ASN A 63 1.19 -0.22 23.22
N ARG A 64 0.86 1.05 23.54
CA ARG A 64 1.23 2.22 22.75
C ARG A 64 2.70 2.61 22.87
N SER A 65 3.39 2.24 23.95
CA SER A 65 4.83 2.53 24.16
C SER A 65 5.76 1.76 23.22
N PHE A 66 5.33 0.64 22.63
CA PHE A 66 6.17 -0.15 21.72
C PHE A 66 5.91 0.14 20.25
N ALA A 67 4.67 0.51 19.89
CA ALA A 67 4.28 0.81 18.51
C ALA A 67 5.02 2.03 17.92
N PHE A 68 5.52 2.95 18.76
CA PHE A 68 6.23 4.15 18.30
C PHE A 68 7.48 3.84 17.46
N ILE A 69 8.13 2.68 17.64
CA ILE A 69 9.35 2.37 16.91
C ILE A 69 9.10 2.23 15.40
N ALA A 70 7.85 1.91 15.00
CA ALA A 70 7.43 1.91 13.59
C ALA A 70 7.60 3.29 12.92
N MET A 71 7.63 4.38 13.72
CA MET A 71 7.91 5.74 13.27
C MET A 71 9.23 5.83 12.50
N TYR A 72 10.23 5.01 12.84
CA TYR A 72 11.52 5.01 12.16
C TYR A 72 11.55 4.12 10.93
N GLY A 73 10.81 3.00 10.95
CA GLY A 73 10.91 1.95 9.92
C GLY A 73 10.54 2.46 8.53
N MET A 74 9.38 3.12 8.39
CA MET A 74 8.90 3.61 7.09
C MET A 74 9.79 4.71 6.49
N PRO A 75 10.14 5.79 7.22
CA PRO A 75 11.09 6.79 6.72
C PRO A 75 12.44 6.18 6.36
N LEU A 76 12.95 5.24 7.17
CA LEU A 76 14.22 4.57 6.89
C LEU A 76 14.17 3.81 5.57
N PHE A 77 13.09 3.07 5.28
CA PHE A 77 12.89 2.40 3.99
C PHE A 77 12.86 3.36 2.80
N PHE A 78 12.12 4.46 2.90
CA PHE A 78 11.97 5.38 1.77
C PHE A 78 13.25 6.18 1.49
N VAL A 79 13.95 6.64 2.53
CA VAL A 79 15.27 7.28 2.37
C VAL A 79 16.30 6.27 1.83
N LEU A 80 16.28 5.01 2.30
CA LEU A 80 17.16 3.94 1.78
C LEU A 80 16.88 3.68 0.31
N SER A 81 15.61 3.63 -0.09
CA SER A 81 15.21 3.41 -1.48
C SER A 81 15.78 4.50 -2.38
N GLY A 82 15.59 5.76 -2.02
CA GLY A 82 16.15 6.90 -2.75
C GLY A 82 17.68 6.86 -2.85
N PHE A 83 18.35 6.58 -1.73
CA PHE A 83 19.81 6.51 -1.69
C PHE A 83 20.34 5.40 -2.60
N VAL A 84 19.87 4.17 -2.41
CA VAL A 84 20.36 3.00 -3.14
C VAL A 84 20.03 3.09 -4.63
N ILE A 85 18.87 3.64 -4.99
CA ILE A 85 18.50 3.83 -6.39
C ILE A 85 19.39 4.89 -7.03
N HIS A 86 19.51 6.07 -6.43
CA HIS A 86 20.32 7.12 -7.01
C HIS A 86 21.80 6.70 -7.11
N TYR A 87 22.33 6.04 -6.08
CA TYR A 87 23.68 5.51 -6.09
C TYR A 87 23.91 4.52 -7.24
N ASN A 88 23.02 3.55 -7.46
CA ASN A 88 23.26 2.50 -8.46
C ASN A 88 22.90 2.89 -9.90
N TYR A 89 21.96 3.82 -10.10
CA TYR A 89 21.40 4.08 -11.42
C TYR A 89 21.75 5.45 -12.01
N ARG A 90 22.30 6.41 -11.23
CA ARG A 90 22.67 7.73 -11.78
C ARG A 90 23.58 7.66 -13.02
N SER A 91 24.55 6.75 -13.05
CA SER A 91 25.49 6.61 -14.17
C SER A 91 24.84 6.00 -15.41
N LEU A 92 23.82 5.16 -15.23
CA LEU A 92 23.05 4.61 -16.34
C LEU A 92 22.31 5.73 -17.10
N PHE A 93 21.70 6.67 -16.38
CA PHE A 93 21.00 7.81 -16.98
C PHE A 93 21.95 8.85 -17.60
N LEU A 94 23.23 8.87 -17.20
CA LEU A 94 24.26 9.70 -17.83
C LEU A 94 24.89 9.06 -19.07
N GLY A 95 25.02 7.74 -19.09
CA GLY A 95 25.74 7.01 -20.13
C GLY A 95 24.88 6.42 -21.25
N ALA A 96 23.58 6.23 -21.03
CA ALA A 96 22.65 5.65 -22.00
C ALA A 96 21.56 6.65 -22.42
N SER A 97 20.84 6.35 -23.51
CA SER A 97 19.64 7.12 -23.86
C SER A 97 18.61 7.03 -22.73
N ALA A 98 17.85 8.12 -22.50
CA ALA A 98 16.86 8.18 -21.43
C ALA A 98 15.84 7.03 -21.50
N ALA A 99 15.44 6.63 -22.72
CA ALA A 99 14.53 5.50 -22.94
C ALA A 99 15.15 4.17 -22.49
N ARG A 100 16.39 3.86 -22.93
CA ARG A 100 17.08 2.63 -22.52
C ARG A 100 17.34 2.60 -21.02
N ALA A 101 17.80 3.71 -20.45
CA ALA A 101 18.07 3.83 -19.02
C ALA A 101 16.80 3.60 -18.19
N THR A 102 15.67 4.18 -18.60
CA THR A 102 14.38 3.99 -17.95
C THR A 102 13.92 2.54 -18.03
N CYS A 103 14.01 1.89 -19.19
CA CYS A 103 13.65 0.48 -19.35
C CYS A 103 14.52 -0.44 -18.47
N GLU A 104 15.85 -0.27 -18.49
CA GLU A 104 16.76 -1.08 -17.68
C GLU A 104 16.55 -0.85 -16.17
N PHE A 105 16.28 0.39 -15.77
CA PHE A 105 15.91 0.74 -14.40
C PHE A 105 14.60 0.07 -13.97
N ALA A 106 13.51 0.28 -14.73
CA ALA A 106 12.19 -0.27 -14.45
C ALA A 106 12.23 -1.80 -14.39
N ALA A 107 12.88 -2.45 -15.34
CA ALA A 107 13.04 -3.90 -15.34
C ALA A 107 13.78 -4.42 -14.10
N ALA A 108 14.85 -3.74 -13.68
CA ALA A 108 15.60 -4.15 -12.50
C ALA A 108 14.84 -3.93 -11.18
N ARG A 109 13.97 -2.91 -11.12
CA ARG A 109 13.09 -2.64 -9.98
C ARG A 109 11.91 -3.60 -9.92
N PHE A 110 11.25 -3.85 -11.05
CA PHE A 110 10.18 -4.83 -11.18
C PHE A 110 10.68 -6.23 -10.78
N ALA A 111 11.85 -6.65 -11.28
CA ALA A 111 12.47 -7.91 -10.86
C ALA A 111 12.82 -7.97 -9.37
N ARG A 112 13.06 -6.82 -8.71
CA ARG A 112 13.40 -6.79 -7.28
C ARG A 112 12.19 -7.00 -6.38
N LEU A 113 11.01 -6.49 -6.76
CA LEU A 113 9.82 -6.46 -5.91
C LEU A 113 8.78 -7.49 -6.34
N TYR A 114 8.41 -7.48 -7.62
CA TYR A 114 7.18 -8.10 -8.09
C TYR A 114 7.09 -9.62 -7.93
N PRO A 115 8.16 -10.44 -8.13
CA PRO A 115 8.04 -11.89 -8.02
C PRO A 115 7.52 -12.36 -6.65
N LEU A 116 8.14 -11.87 -5.58
CA LEU A 116 7.75 -12.24 -4.23
C LEU A 116 6.41 -11.60 -3.84
N TYR A 117 6.22 -10.32 -4.18
CA TYR A 117 4.94 -9.64 -3.97
C TYR A 117 3.78 -10.40 -4.61
N PHE A 118 3.92 -10.84 -5.87
CA PHE A 118 2.88 -11.52 -6.61
C PHE A 118 2.50 -12.87 -5.97
N CYS A 119 3.49 -13.65 -5.51
CA CYS A 119 3.22 -14.87 -4.74
C CYS A 119 2.39 -14.58 -3.49
N PHE A 120 2.75 -13.55 -2.72
CA PHE A 120 2.01 -13.16 -1.52
C PHE A 120 0.67 -12.50 -1.81
N PHE A 121 0.52 -11.83 -2.94
CA PHE A 121 -0.76 -11.34 -3.42
C PHE A 121 -1.72 -12.50 -3.73
N LEU A 122 -1.27 -13.53 -4.44
CA LEU A 122 -2.06 -14.74 -4.67
C LEU A 122 -2.39 -15.47 -3.36
N PHE A 123 -1.42 -15.55 -2.45
CA PHE A 123 -1.64 -16.09 -1.11
C PHE A 123 -2.71 -15.30 -0.36
N ALA A 124 -2.64 -13.96 -0.38
CA ALA A 124 -3.61 -13.07 0.28
C ALA A 124 -5.03 -13.27 -0.25
N LEU A 125 -5.20 -13.49 -1.57
CA LEU A 125 -6.52 -13.78 -2.15
C LEU A 125 -7.16 -15.03 -1.54
N GLY A 126 -6.36 -16.07 -1.24
CA GLY A 126 -6.86 -17.32 -0.65
C GLY A 126 -6.90 -17.33 0.88
N ALA A 127 -5.94 -16.68 1.53
CA ALA A 127 -5.76 -16.71 2.98
C ALA A 127 -6.64 -15.69 3.72
N ASP A 128 -6.83 -14.50 3.15
CA ASP A 128 -7.69 -13.47 3.75
C ASP A 128 -9.17 -13.71 3.35
N SER A 129 -10.11 -13.08 4.05
CA SER A 129 -11.55 -13.21 3.77
C SER A 129 -12.00 -12.56 2.45
N PHE A 130 -11.07 -11.98 1.67
CA PHE A 130 -11.36 -11.15 0.51
C PHE A 130 -12.24 -11.85 -0.52
N VAL A 131 -11.98 -13.11 -0.89
CA VAL A 131 -12.80 -13.83 -1.88
C VAL A 131 -14.24 -13.99 -1.40
N ARG A 132 -14.46 -14.28 -0.11
CA ARG A 132 -15.81 -14.36 0.47
C ARG A 132 -16.50 -13.00 0.46
N THR A 133 -15.79 -11.94 0.85
CA THR A 133 -16.32 -10.57 0.84
C THR A 133 -16.64 -10.11 -0.59
N ALA A 134 -15.76 -10.38 -1.55
CA ALA A 134 -15.94 -10.02 -2.95
C ALA A 134 -17.08 -10.80 -3.62
N ALA A 135 -17.35 -12.03 -3.21
CA ALA A 135 -18.51 -12.81 -3.66
C ALA A 135 -19.83 -12.26 -3.10
N ALA A 136 -19.83 -11.77 -1.86
CA ALA A 136 -21.01 -11.18 -1.22
C ALA A 136 -21.32 -9.75 -1.71
N VAL A 137 -20.34 -9.08 -2.33
CA VAL A 137 -20.42 -7.65 -2.64
C VAL A 137 -20.21 -7.43 -4.14
N PRO A 138 -21.28 -7.17 -4.90
CA PRO A 138 -21.18 -6.89 -6.33
C PRO A 138 -20.17 -5.77 -6.63
N HIS A 139 -19.38 -5.97 -7.67
CA HIS A 139 -18.39 -5.01 -8.18
C HIS A 139 -17.22 -4.66 -7.25
N LEU A 140 -17.03 -5.34 -6.10
CA LEU A 140 -15.85 -5.12 -5.24
C LEU A 140 -14.58 -5.80 -5.79
N GLY A 141 -14.71 -7.05 -6.23
CA GLY A 141 -13.56 -7.91 -6.54
C GLY A 141 -12.64 -7.36 -7.62
N THR A 142 -13.18 -7.15 -8.84
CA THR A 142 -12.42 -6.72 -10.02
C THR A 142 -11.60 -5.44 -9.81
N PRO A 143 -12.17 -4.31 -9.33
CA PRO A 143 -11.38 -3.09 -9.15
C PRO A 143 -10.29 -3.26 -8.10
N VAL A 144 -10.59 -3.87 -6.94
CA VAL A 144 -9.58 -4.10 -5.90
C VAL A 144 -8.44 -4.97 -6.42
N ILE A 145 -8.74 -6.09 -7.07
CA ILE A 145 -7.72 -6.97 -7.69
C ILE A 145 -6.85 -6.17 -8.68
N ALA A 146 -7.44 -5.33 -9.53
CA ALA A 146 -6.70 -4.53 -10.51
C ALA A 146 -5.72 -3.55 -9.85
N TYR A 147 -6.16 -2.81 -8.81
CA TYR A 147 -5.28 -1.87 -8.10
C TYR A 147 -4.09 -2.57 -7.43
N TYR A 148 -4.33 -3.70 -6.78
CA TYR A 148 -3.27 -4.47 -6.14
C TYR A 148 -2.34 -5.15 -7.15
N LEU A 149 -2.86 -5.65 -8.27
CA LEU A 149 -2.05 -6.25 -9.32
C LEU A 149 -1.09 -5.22 -9.95
N THR A 150 -1.57 -3.99 -10.14
CA THR A 150 -0.77 -2.87 -10.66
C THR A 150 0.06 -2.14 -9.62
N LEU A 151 -0.11 -2.43 -8.32
CA LEU A 151 0.50 -1.71 -7.20
C LEU A 151 0.18 -0.20 -7.21
N THR A 152 -1.07 0.19 -7.49
CA THR A 152 -1.50 1.60 -7.52
C THR A 152 -2.53 1.99 -6.45
N GLN A 153 -2.82 1.09 -5.51
CA GLN A 153 -3.81 1.27 -4.45
C GLN A 153 -3.50 2.41 -3.48
N SER A 154 -2.23 2.81 -3.28
CA SER A 154 -1.90 3.96 -2.42
C SER A 154 -1.93 5.30 -3.13
N TRP A 155 -1.97 5.30 -4.48
CA TRP A 155 -1.82 6.52 -5.27
C TRP A 155 -3.06 7.39 -5.22
N TRP A 156 -4.23 6.80 -4.98
CA TRP A 156 -5.51 7.48 -5.02
C TRP A 156 -6.31 7.22 -3.75
N TYR A 157 -7.10 8.21 -3.34
CA TYR A 157 -8.08 8.03 -2.27
C TYR A 157 -9.29 7.31 -2.85
N LEU A 158 -9.44 6.04 -2.49
CA LEU A 158 -10.54 5.18 -2.95
C LEU A 158 -11.14 4.47 -1.74
N ILE A 159 -12.46 4.58 -1.62
CA ILE A 159 -13.25 3.94 -0.58
C ILE A 159 -14.19 2.92 -1.22
N TYR A 160 -14.22 1.74 -0.63
CA TYR A 160 -15.18 0.68 -0.96
C TYR A 160 -15.82 0.20 0.34
N GLN A 161 -17.14 0.16 0.41
CA GLN A 161 -17.89 -0.26 1.62
C GLN A 161 -17.43 0.44 2.91
N SER A 162 -17.30 1.77 2.87
CA SER A 162 -16.86 2.58 4.02
C SER A 162 -15.46 2.23 4.56
N ARG A 163 -14.64 1.53 3.77
CA ARG A 163 -13.24 1.22 4.08
C ARG A 163 -12.33 1.68 2.96
N SER A 164 -11.14 2.16 3.33
CA SER A 164 -10.12 2.50 2.33
C SER A 164 -9.67 1.26 1.57
N ILE A 165 -9.44 1.40 0.26
CA ILE A 165 -8.94 0.34 -0.61
C ILE A 165 -7.69 -0.34 -0.04
N ILE A 166 -6.86 0.41 0.68
CA ILE A 166 -5.62 -0.06 1.32
C ILE A 166 -5.87 -1.21 2.30
N TYR A 167 -7.04 -1.28 2.91
CA TYR A 167 -7.39 -2.33 3.87
C TYR A 167 -8.26 -3.44 3.28
N GLN A 168 -8.59 -3.37 1.98
CA GLN A 168 -9.47 -4.37 1.35
C GLN A 168 -8.76 -5.69 1.09
N LEU A 169 -7.46 -5.66 0.80
CA LEU A 169 -6.64 -6.83 0.52
C LEU A 169 -5.21 -6.55 0.98
N PHE A 170 -4.47 -7.54 1.46
CA PHE A 170 -3.02 -7.45 1.71
C PHE A 170 -2.48 -6.06 2.14
N SER A 171 -2.95 -5.53 3.28
CA SER A 171 -2.86 -4.09 3.56
C SER A 171 -1.44 -3.54 3.61
N VAL A 172 -0.48 -4.32 4.10
CA VAL A 172 0.94 -3.93 4.16
C VAL A 172 1.59 -3.66 2.79
N SER A 173 0.96 -4.06 1.69
CA SER A 173 1.47 -3.76 0.34
C SER A 173 1.43 -2.27 -0.04
N TRP A 174 0.76 -1.41 0.76
CA TRP A 174 0.67 0.03 0.49
C TRP A 174 2.04 0.70 0.28
N SER A 175 3.05 0.30 1.05
CA SER A 175 4.38 0.92 0.99
C SER A 175 5.09 0.59 -0.33
N ILE A 176 4.85 -0.61 -0.85
CA ILE A 176 5.36 -1.09 -2.14
C ILE A 176 4.65 -0.35 -3.27
N SER A 177 3.34 -0.13 -3.15
CA SER A 177 2.59 0.72 -4.08
C SER A 177 3.16 2.14 -4.12
N THR A 178 3.46 2.72 -2.96
CA THR A 178 4.09 4.04 -2.86
C THR A 178 5.51 4.03 -3.43
N GLU A 179 6.28 2.98 -3.22
CA GLU A 179 7.62 2.84 -3.80
C GLU A 179 7.59 2.76 -5.33
N MET A 180 6.58 2.09 -5.91
CA MET A 180 6.37 2.06 -7.37
C MET A 180 6.15 3.47 -7.95
N TYR A 181 5.46 4.35 -7.23
CA TYR A 181 5.30 5.76 -7.64
C TYR A 181 6.65 6.48 -7.66
N PHE A 182 7.51 6.26 -6.66
CA PHE A 182 8.85 6.87 -6.61
C PHE A 182 9.72 6.46 -7.79
N TYR A 183 9.56 5.24 -8.29
CA TYR A 183 10.32 4.77 -9.44
C TYR A 183 9.94 5.55 -10.71
N LEU A 184 8.65 5.80 -10.92
CA LEU A 184 8.18 6.64 -12.02
C LEU A 184 8.75 8.05 -11.91
N LEU A 185 8.64 8.63 -10.72
CA LEU A 185 9.09 9.99 -10.48
C LEU A 185 10.61 10.14 -10.61
N TYR A 186 11.37 9.15 -10.14
CA TYR A 186 12.83 9.14 -10.26
C TYR A 186 13.28 9.14 -11.73
N ALA A 187 12.63 8.36 -12.60
CA ALA A 187 12.98 8.31 -14.02
C ALA A 187 12.86 9.70 -14.71
N VAL A 188 11.95 10.54 -14.23
CA VAL A 188 11.78 11.92 -14.72
C VAL A 188 12.75 12.90 -14.05
N LEU A 189 12.90 12.81 -12.72
CA LEU A 189 13.61 13.82 -11.93
C LEU A 189 15.10 13.52 -11.72
N VAL A 190 15.62 12.37 -12.15
CA VAL A 190 17.03 12.00 -12.00
C VAL A 190 17.99 13.06 -12.55
N PHE A 191 17.69 13.65 -13.71
CA PHE A 191 18.52 14.68 -14.32
C PHE A 191 18.59 15.93 -13.44
N PHE A 192 17.44 16.40 -12.93
CA PHE A 192 17.39 17.52 -11.99
C PHE A 192 18.28 17.28 -10.76
N ILE A 193 18.22 16.07 -10.18
CA ILE A 193 19.04 15.70 -9.02
C ILE A 193 20.54 15.71 -9.36
N ILE A 194 20.92 15.20 -10.54
CA ILE A 194 22.32 15.17 -10.97
C ILE A 194 22.87 16.59 -11.17
N TYR A 195 22.10 17.50 -11.77
CA TYR A 195 22.54 18.87 -12.02
C TYR A 195 22.56 19.76 -10.77
N LEU A 196 21.91 19.32 -9.68
CA LEU A 196 21.77 20.08 -8.44
C LEU A 196 23.03 20.10 -7.56
N SER A 197 24.09 19.39 -7.91
CA SER A 197 25.16 19.07 -6.97
C SER A 197 26.37 20.03 -7.05
N ARG A 198 26.33 21.08 -6.23
CA ARG A 198 27.51 21.84 -5.76
C ARG A 198 27.34 22.05 -4.25
N ARG A 199 28.43 22.20 -3.49
CA ARG A 199 28.39 22.38 -2.01
C ARG A 199 27.39 23.46 -1.55
N ALA A 200 27.33 24.60 -2.24
CA ALA A 200 26.37 25.66 -1.95
C ALA A 200 24.91 25.24 -2.14
N ARG A 201 24.64 24.34 -3.08
CA ARG A 201 23.29 23.89 -3.42
C ARG A 201 22.78 22.79 -2.48
N ALA A 202 23.65 21.96 -1.90
CA ALA A 202 23.26 21.03 -0.84
C ALA A 202 22.76 21.78 0.41
N ILE A 203 23.41 22.90 0.76
CA ILE A 203 22.95 23.80 1.81
C ILE A 203 21.59 24.40 1.41
N VAL A 204 21.46 24.93 0.19
CA VAL A 204 20.18 25.47 -0.32
C VAL A 204 19.07 24.43 -0.28
N LEU A 205 19.31 23.17 -0.66
CA LEU A 205 18.31 22.11 -0.62
C LEU A 205 17.94 21.73 0.82
N GLY A 206 18.91 21.69 1.73
CA GLY A 206 18.64 21.51 3.16
C GLY A 206 17.83 22.68 3.74
N THR A 207 18.12 23.91 3.32
CA THR A 207 17.37 25.11 3.71
C THR A 207 15.96 25.11 3.12
N ILE A 208 15.80 24.80 1.83
CA ILE A 208 14.48 24.65 1.18
C ILE A 208 13.68 23.57 1.88
N TYR A 209 14.30 22.42 2.19
CA TYR A 209 13.64 21.37 2.93
C TYR A 209 13.18 21.87 4.30
N ALA A 210 14.07 22.48 5.09
CA ALA A 210 13.72 23.02 6.40
C ALA A 210 12.61 24.08 6.31
N LEU A 211 12.65 24.95 5.29
CA LEU A 211 11.61 25.94 5.02
C LEU A 211 10.29 25.29 4.62
N VAL A 212 10.28 24.26 3.76
CA VAL A 212 9.08 23.51 3.38
C VAL A 212 8.49 22.80 4.58
N VAL A 213 9.33 22.17 5.42
CA VAL A 213 8.91 21.56 6.69
C VAL A 213 8.28 22.61 7.60
N THR A 214 8.93 23.75 7.79
CA THR A 214 8.45 24.81 8.70
C THR A 214 7.19 25.49 8.16
N ALA A 215 7.15 25.75 6.85
CA ALA A 215 6.00 26.35 6.19
C ALA A 215 4.81 25.39 6.14
N SER A 216 5.03 24.09 5.94
CA SER A 216 3.96 23.08 6.01
C SER A 216 3.46 22.90 7.45
N LEU A 217 4.34 22.98 8.47
CA LEU A 217 3.97 23.06 9.89
C LEU A 217 3.02 24.20 10.18
N TRP A 218 3.42 25.40 9.76
CA TRP A 218 2.64 26.61 9.98
C TRP A 218 1.33 26.56 9.19
N TRP A 219 1.38 26.22 7.90
CA TRP A 219 0.20 26.16 7.05
C TRP A 219 -0.81 25.09 7.50
N LEU A 220 -0.36 23.86 7.80
CA LEU A 220 -1.25 22.79 8.24
C LEU A 220 -1.92 23.14 9.58
N ARG A 221 -1.21 23.82 10.49
CA ARG A 221 -1.78 24.25 11.78
C ARG A 221 -3.01 25.15 11.61
N TYR A 222 -3.02 26.04 10.62
CA TYR A 222 -4.08 27.02 10.41
C TYR A 222 -5.10 26.61 9.32
N HIS A 223 -4.70 25.81 8.34
CA HIS A 223 -5.53 25.51 7.16
C HIS A 223 -6.01 24.07 7.07
N LEU A 224 -5.59 23.15 7.95
CA LEU A 224 -6.01 21.74 7.91
C LEU A 224 -7.54 21.60 7.88
N ASN A 225 -8.27 22.34 8.72
CA ASN A 225 -9.73 22.27 8.75
C ASN A 225 -10.35 22.72 7.41
N GLY A 226 -9.78 23.72 6.75
CA GLY A 226 -10.22 24.16 5.42
C GLY A 226 -9.94 23.11 4.34
N VAL A 227 -8.78 22.45 4.40
CA VAL A 227 -8.45 21.34 3.49
C VAL A 227 -9.42 20.17 3.68
N LEU A 228 -9.68 19.78 4.93
CA LEU A 228 -10.61 18.69 5.23
C LEU A 228 -12.04 19.04 4.83
N ALA A 229 -12.49 20.27 5.05
CA ALA A 229 -13.81 20.74 4.61
C ALA A 229 -13.92 20.76 3.06
N THR A 230 -12.87 21.20 2.37
CA THR A 230 -12.81 21.17 0.91
C THR A 230 -12.83 19.73 0.39
N ALA A 231 -12.04 18.85 1.00
CA ALA A 231 -12.02 17.43 0.67
C ALA A 231 -13.40 16.79 0.90
N GLN A 232 -14.07 17.09 2.01
CA GLN A 232 -15.42 16.62 2.29
C GLN A 232 -16.44 17.10 1.25
N HIS A 233 -16.27 18.29 0.69
CA HIS A 233 -17.15 18.80 -0.35
C HIS A 233 -16.95 18.12 -1.71
N PHE A 234 -15.69 17.81 -2.09
CA PHE A 234 -15.37 17.29 -3.43
C PHE A 234 -15.21 15.76 -3.49
N LEU A 235 -15.01 15.08 -2.36
CA LEU A 235 -14.82 13.64 -2.31
C LEU A 235 -16.13 12.95 -1.88
N PRO A 236 -16.78 12.20 -2.80
CA PRO A 236 -18.11 11.64 -2.56
C PRO A 236 -18.16 10.61 -1.44
N ASP A 237 -17.09 9.84 -1.23
CA ASP A 237 -16.98 8.85 -0.15
C ASP A 237 -15.99 9.32 0.94
N TYR A 238 -16.01 10.61 1.30
CA TYR A 238 -15.11 11.15 2.33
C TYR A 238 -15.35 10.49 3.70
N ILE A 239 -14.29 9.94 4.29
CA ILE A 239 -14.28 9.44 5.66
C ILE A 239 -13.58 10.48 6.57
N PRO A 240 -14.27 10.98 7.62
CA PRO A 240 -13.71 11.98 8.53
C PRO A 240 -12.60 11.40 9.43
N LEU A 241 -11.96 12.28 10.21
CA LEU A 241 -10.83 11.95 11.07
C LEU A 241 -11.21 11.07 12.28
N ASP A 242 -12.49 11.05 12.66
CA ASP A 242 -13.06 10.20 13.70
C ASP A 242 -12.77 8.71 13.45
N ASN A 243 -12.89 8.27 12.19
CA ASN A 243 -12.40 6.99 11.74
C ASN A 243 -10.99 7.13 11.14
N PHE A 244 -10.00 7.39 12.01
CA PHE A 244 -8.61 7.62 11.61
C PHE A 244 -8.08 6.54 10.65
N GLU A 245 -8.45 5.27 10.87
CA GLU A 245 -7.97 4.14 10.08
C GLU A 245 -8.26 4.25 8.58
N HIS A 246 -9.48 4.66 8.23
CA HIS A 246 -9.91 4.78 6.84
C HIS A 246 -10.05 6.23 6.36
N SER A 247 -9.74 7.20 7.23
CA SER A 247 -9.87 8.63 6.95
C SER A 247 -9.07 9.10 5.73
N PHE A 248 -9.60 10.14 5.07
CA PHE A 248 -8.85 10.87 4.04
C PHE A 248 -7.52 11.42 4.58
N PHE A 249 -7.51 11.90 5.83
CA PHE A 249 -6.32 12.40 6.49
C PHE A 249 -5.21 11.35 6.52
N ARG A 250 -5.49 10.15 7.02
CA ARG A 250 -4.47 9.09 7.10
C ARG A 250 -4.01 8.65 5.72
N TRP A 251 -4.91 8.58 4.73
CA TRP A 251 -4.49 8.33 3.35
C TRP A 251 -3.50 9.38 2.85
N LEU A 252 -3.89 10.66 2.85
CA LEU A 252 -3.09 11.74 2.28
C LEU A 252 -1.72 11.83 2.96
N PHE A 253 -1.72 11.72 4.28
CA PHE A 253 -0.55 12.04 5.07
C PHE A 253 0.30 10.83 5.46
N TYR A 254 -0.22 9.60 5.45
CA TYR A 254 0.56 8.43 5.82
C TYR A 254 0.80 7.50 4.63
N PHE A 255 -0.22 7.25 3.81
CA PHE A 255 -0.15 6.26 2.74
C PHE A 255 0.25 6.84 1.38
N SER A 256 -0.19 8.06 1.08
CA SER A 256 -0.07 8.63 -0.27
C SER A 256 1.40 8.87 -0.64
N PRO A 257 1.76 8.67 -1.92
CA PRO A 257 3.12 8.95 -2.37
C PRO A 257 3.47 10.44 -2.37
N TYR A 258 2.47 11.33 -2.36
CA TYR A 258 2.66 12.77 -2.56
C TYR A 258 3.46 13.43 -1.45
N ILE A 259 3.21 13.05 -0.21
CA ILE A 259 3.94 13.59 0.95
C ILE A 259 5.23 12.81 1.20
N ARG A 260 5.18 11.49 0.96
CA ARG A 260 6.29 10.55 1.18
C ARG A 260 7.47 10.75 0.22
N VAL A 261 7.23 11.41 -0.90
CA VAL A 261 8.25 11.71 -1.91
C VAL A 261 9.46 12.47 -1.36
N LEU A 262 9.25 13.28 -0.31
CA LEU A 262 10.31 14.07 0.31
C LEU A 262 11.36 13.18 0.96
N GLU A 263 10.94 12.11 1.62
CA GLU A 263 11.84 11.12 2.25
C GLU A 263 12.71 10.43 1.20
N PHE A 264 12.08 10.03 0.09
CA PHE A 264 12.78 9.43 -1.04
C PHE A 264 13.84 10.37 -1.64
N PHE A 265 13.50 11.65 -1.86
CA PHE A 265 14.47 12.60 -2.42
C PHE A 265 15.60 12.95 -1.45
N MET A 266 15.35 12.98 -0.14
CA MET A 266 16.43 13.12 0.84
C MET A 266 17.48 12.02 0.71
N GLY A 267 17.03 10.79 0.47
CA GLY A 267 17.91 9.67 0.14
C GLY A 267 18.73 9.90 -1.14
N CYS A 268 18.06 10.35 -2.20
CA CYS A 268 18.71 10.66 -3.48
C CYS A 268 19.77 11.75 -3.33
N PHE A 269 19.49 12.82 -2.58
CA PHE A 269 20.43 13.90 -2.33
C PHE A 269 21.63 13.45 -1.49
N ALA A 270 21.42 12.63 -0.46
CA ALA A 270 22.52 12.05 0.30
C ALA A 270 23.41 11.16 -0.56
N ALA A 271 22.82 10.34 -1.45
CA ALA A 271 23.57 9.53 -2.39
C ALA A 271 24.34 10.36 -3.42
N GLN A 272 23.76 11.47 -3.91
CA GLN A 272 24.43 12.38 -4.82
C GLN A 272 25.59 13.08 -4.12
N ALA A 273 25.39 13.59 -2.91
CA ALA A 273 26.46 14.19 -2.09
C ALA A 273 27.60 13.20 -1.84
N TYR A 274 27.28 11.94 -1.55
CA TYR A 274 28.29 10.87 -1.42
C TYR A 274 29.01 10.61 -2.74
N ALA A 275 28.27 10.52 -3.86
CA ALA A 275 28.82 10.27 -5.18
C ALA A 275 29.84 11.34 -5.62
N GLU A 276 29.62 12.61 -5.29
CA GLU A 276 30.58 13.70 -5.57
C GLU A 276 31.85 13.62 -4.74
N ARG A 277 31.78 12.96 -3.58
CA ARG A 277 32.87 12.84 -2.62
C ARG A 277 33.58 11.49 -2.67
N LEU A 278 33.09 10.56 -3.49
CA LEU A 278 33.52 9.17 -3.52
C LEU A 278 35.04 9.03 -3.71
N ASN A 279 35.63 9.83 -4.61
CA ASN A 279 37.05 9.79 -4.96
C ASN A 279 37.90 10.83 -4.21
N MET A 280 37.33 11.56 -3.26
CA MET A 280 38.08 12.55 -2.47
C MET A 280 38.70 11.88 -1.24
N GLN A 281 39.95 12.20 -0.92
CA GLN A 281 40.57 11.75 0.34
C GLN A 281 39.83 12.36 1.54
N VAL A 282 39.63 11.56 2.61
CA VAL A 282 39.01 12.02 3.86
C VAL A 282 40.08 12.69 4.71
N SER A 283 39.92 13.97 5.04
CA SER A 283 40.80 14.62 6.03
C SER A 283 40.42 14.22 7.47
N VAL A 284 41.36 14.29 8.41
CA VAL A 284 41.10 14.02 9.84
C VAL A 284 40.00 14.95 10.39
N ARG A 285 39.98 16.22 9.98
CA ARG A 285 38.93 17.17 10.36
C ARG A 285 37.56 16.77 9.80
N GLU A 286 37.51 16.36 8.54
CA GLU A 286 36.28 15.87 7.89
C GLU A 286 35.75 14.62 8.60
N HIS A 287 36.61 13.66 8.95
CA HIS A 287 36.21 12.45 9.67
C HIS A 287 35.64 12.77 11.07
N ARG A 288 36.27 13.69 11.82
CA ARG A 288 35.76 14.14 13.13
C ARG A 288 34.40 14.83 13.01
N LEU A 289 34.25 15.75 12.06
CA LEU A 289 32.98 16.43 11.81
C LEU A 289 31.89 15.45 11.35
N GLY A 290 32.25 14.48 10.51
CA GLY A 290 31.37 13.41 10.07
C GLY A 290 30.89 12.51 11.21
N SER A 291 31.79 12.17 12.13
CA SER A 291 31.47 11.38 13.33
C SER A 291 30.56 12.16 14.29
N LEU A 292 30.81 13.46 14.48
CA LEU A 292 29.94 14.34 15.27
C LEU A 292 28.55 14.47 14.63
N ALA A 293 28.48 14.64 13.30
CA ALA A 293 27.22 14.71 12.56
C ALA A 293 26.43 13.40 12.68
N LEU A 294 27.10 12.25 12.62
CA LEU A 294 26.47 10.94 12.84
C LEU A 294 25.89 10.84 14.26
N LEU A 295 26.66 11.22 15.28
CA LEU A 295 26.21 11.22 16.67
C LEU A 295 25.01 12.15 16.87
N ALA A 296 25.08 13.37 16.34
CA ALA A 296 23.99 14.34 16.41
C ALA A 296 22.71 13.83 15.73
N ALA A 297 22.84 13.18 14.57
CA ALA A 297 21.70 12.58 13.87
C ALA A 297 21.06 11.42 14.66
N LEU A 298 21.87 10.56 15.28
CA LEU A 298 21.38 9.48 16.14
C LEU A 298 20.68 10.02 17.40
N LEU A 299 21.29 11.00 18.08
CA LEU A 299 20.70 11.65 19.25
C LEU A 299 19.40 12.37 18.89
N PHE A 300 19.35 13.04 17.73
CA PHE A 300 18.12 13.66 17.24
C PHE A 300 16.98 12.64 17.09
N LEU A 301 17.24 11.48 16.48
CA LEU A 301 16.21 10.43 16.34
C LEU A 301 15.73 9.91 17.71
N ILE A 302 16.64 9.75 18.68
CA ILE A 302 16.30 9.35 20.05
C ILE A 302 15.41 10.40 20.71
N VAL A 303 15.82 11.68 20.67
CA VAL A 303 15.05 12.80 21.24
C VAL A 303 13.66 12.89 20.61
N VAL A 304 13.56 12.77 19.27
CA VAL A 304 12.28 12.75 18.58
C VAL A 304 11.40 11.59 19.04
N GLY A 305 11.97 10.39 19.27
CA GLY A 305 11.23 9.24 19.80
C GLY A 305 10.70 9.46 21.21
N LEU A 306 11.53 10.00 22.10
CA LEU A 306 11.15 10.31 23.47
C LEU A 306 10.06 11.40 23.51
N LEU A 307 10.21 12.45 22.70
CA LEU A 307 9.20 13.49 22.55
C LEU A 307 7.90 12.94 21.98
N TYR A 308 7.97 12.08 20.96
CA TYR A 308 6.80 11.43 20.39
C TYR A 308 6.02 10.66 21.47
N GLN A 309 6.71 9.86 22.29
CA GLN A 309 6.08 9.14 23.40
C GLN A 309 5.48 10.10 24.45
N ALA A 310 6.22 11.13 24.86
CA ALA A 310 5.79 12.07 25.89
C ALA A 310 4.54 12.87 25.48
N VAL A 311 4.42 13.16 24.18
CA VAL A 311 3.38 14.04 23.63
C VAL A 311 2.18 13.26 23.06
N PHE A 312 2.32 11.94 22.85
CA PHE A 312 1.30 11.09 22.22
C PHE A 312 -0.08 11.15 22.91
N ASN A 313 -0.12 11.30 24.24
CA ASN A 313 -1.37 11.32 25.01
C ASN A 313 -2.07 12.69 25.03
N LEU A 314 -1.52 13.72 24.37
CA LEU A 314 -2.11 15.06 24.31
C LEU A 314 -3.01 15.19 23.07
N PRO A 315 -4.36 15.22 23.19
CA PRO A 315 -5.29 15.07 22.06
C PRO A 315 -5.13 16.12 20.95
N ILE A 316 -4.84 17.37 21.31
CA ILE A 316 -4.66 18.49 20.36
C ILE A 316 -3.31 18.39 19.61
N ILE A 317 -2.32 17.76 20.22
CA ILE A 317 -0.98 17.65 19.66
C ILE A 317 -0.82 16.35 18.84
N ASN A 318 -1.62 15.33 19.17
CA ASN A 318 -1.54 13.98 18.60
C ASN A 318 -1.63 13.96 17.06
N ALA A 319 -2.64 14.58 16.42
CA ALA A 319 -2.78 14.49 14.96
C ALA A 319 -1.62 15.15 14.19
N TYR A 320 -1.13 16.30 14.68
CA TYR A 320 -0.02 17.03 14.04
C TYR A 320 1.32 16.36 14.33
N VAL A 321 1.61 16.01 15.58
CA VAL A 321 2.87 15.34 15.93
C VAL A 321 2.96 13.96 15.29
N GLN A 322 1.87 13.18 15.24
CA GLN A 322 1.82 11.94 14.47
C GLN A 322 2.11 12.16 12.99
N PHE A 323 1.58 13.23 12.39
CA PHE A 323 1.85 13.55 10.99
C PHE A 323 3.34 13.74 10.72
N TYR A 324 4.04 14.59 11.48
CA TYR A 324 5.46 14.87 11.22
C TYR A 324 6.35 13.69 11.58
N ALA A 325 6.09 13.08 12.74
CA ALA A 325 6.81 11.91 13.24
C ALA A 325 6.82 10.76 12.23
N LEU A 326 5.66 10.46 11.66
CA LEU A 326 5.50 9.33 10.75
C LEU A 326 5.96 9.62 9.32
N ASN A 327 6.35 10.85 8.99
CA ASN A 327 6.82 11.26 7.66
C ASN A 327 8.25 11.83 7.74
N PHE A 328 8.40 13.09 7.32
CA PHE A 328 9.66 13.66 6.89
C PHE A 328 10.53 14.17 8.04
N LEU A 329 10.06 14.15 9.30
CA LEU A 329 10.85 14.65 10.43
C LEU A 329 12.15 13.85 10.60
N CYS A 330 12.08 12.53 10.45
CA CYS A 330 13.23 11.64 10.60
C CYS A 330 14.15 11.65 9.38
N ALA A 331 13.65 12.03 8.19
CA ALA A 331 14.36 11.82 6.93
C ALA A 331 15.72 12.54 6.82
N PRO A 332 15.93 13.78 7.30
CA PRO A 332 17.25 14.43 7.24
C PRO A 332 18.28 13.73 8.11
N ALA A 333 17.92 13.36 9.34
CA ALA A 333 18.81 12.63 10.24
C ALA A 333 19.17 11.28 9.64
N ILE A 334 18.19 10.56 9.09
CA ILE A 334 18.39 9.29 8.38
C ILE A 334 19.31 9.47 7.15
N ALA A 335 19.13 10.53 6.37
CA ALA A 335 19.98 10.84 5.21
C ALA A 335 21.43 11.16 5.62
N VAL A 336 21.63 11.89 6.72
CA VAL A 336 22.95 12.14 7.32
C VAL A 336 23.59 10.83 7.78
N ILE A 337 22.83 9.96 8.47
CA ILE A 337 23.30 8.63 8.88
C ILE A 337 23.77 7.85 7.65
N MET A 338 23.00 7.79 6.56
CA MET A 338 23.38 7.09 5.33
C MET A 338 24.66 7.64 4.72
N PHE A 339 24.76 8.96 4.58
CA PHE A 339 25.98 9.59 4.08
C PHE A 339 27.19 9.22 4.95
N CYS A 340 27.05 9.33 6.27
CA CYS A 340 28.15 9.07 7.21
C CYS A 340 28.58 7.59 7.21
N VAL A 341 27.66 6.63 7.21
CA VAL A 341 28.04 5.19 7.20
C VAL A 341 28.65 4.74 5.88
N CYS A 342 28.41 5.46 4.78
CA CYS A 342 29.04 5.19 3.48
C CYS A 342 30.43 5.83 3.35
N ARG A 343 30.66 6.97 4.02
CA ARG A 343 31.84 7.80 3.84
C ARG A 343 32.91 7.61 4.91
N TYR A 344 32.50 7.34 6.15
CA TYR A 344 33.40 7.31 7.31
C TYR A 344 33.42 5.93 7.97
N ASP A 345 34.62 5.42 8.25
CA ASP A 345 34.77 4.26 9.13
C ASP A 345 34.50 4.68 10.57
N THR A 346 33.35 4.26 11.10
CA THR A 346 32.88 4.54 12.45
C THR A 346 32.45 3.24 13.12
N ALA A 347 32.46 3.19 14.45
CA ALA A 347 32.00 2.00 15.19
C ALA A 347 30.57 1.59 14.80
N PHE A 348 29.69 2.57 14.59
CA PHE A 348 28.33 2.34 14.12
C PHE A 348 28.29 1.74 12.71
N ALA A 349 29.09 2.24 11.77
CA ALA A 349 29.17 1.68 10.41
C ALA A 349 29.69 0.23 10.41
N ARG A 350 30.69 -0.08 11.26
CA ARG A 350 31.20 -1.45 11.43
C ARG A 350 30.16 -2.38 12.05
N PHE A 351 29.44 -1.91 13.06
CA PHE A 351 28.32 -2.64 13.65
C PHE A 351 27.24 -2.93 12.60
N MET A 352 26.81 -1.93 11.82
CA MET A 352 25.87 -2.15 10.70
C MET A 352 26.40 -3.08 9.60
N SER A 353 27.71 -3.30 9.53
CA SER A 353 28.34 -4.16 8.54
C SER A 353 28.57 -5.59 9.03
N LEU A 354 28.10 -5.95 10.23
CA LEU A 354 28.23 -7.31 10.75
C LEU A 354 27.56 -8.32 9.80
N PRO A 355 28.18 -9.48 9.52
CA PRO A 355 27.69 -10.42 8.51
C PRO A 355 26.25 -10.89 8.74
N TRP A 356 25.86 -11.11 9.99
CA TRP A 356 24.50 -11.54 10.32
C TRP A 356 23.47 -10.42 10.13
N LEU A 357 23.81 -9.16 10.44
CA LEU A 357 22.94 -8.01 10.16
C LEU A 357 22.76 -7.81 8.66
N VAL A 358 23.84 -7.99 7.90
CA VAL A 358 23.80 -7.94 6.43
C VAL A 358 22.90 -9.06 5.90
N ALA A 359 23.06 -10.29 6.38
CA ALA A 359 22.21 -11.42 5.97
C ALA A 359 20.72 -11.18 6.25
N LEU A 360 20.38 -10.69 7.45
CA LEU A 360 19.01 -10.29 7.79
C LEU A 360 18.51 -9.14 6.90
N GLY A 361 19.39 -8.20 6.56
CA GLY A 361 19.09 -7.05 5.70
C GLY A 361 18.89 -7.42 4.23
N GLU A 362 19.52 -8.49 3.75
CA GLU A 362 19.31 -9.02 2.40
C GLU A 362 17.90 -9.59 2.24
N MET A 363 17.40 -10.30 3.27
CA MET A 363 16.05 -10.84 3.32
C MET A 363 14.99 -9.88 3.90
N SER A 364 15.35 -8.60 4.10
CA SER A 364 14.47 -7.60 4.74
C SER A 364 13.11 -7.45 4.03
N TYR A 365 13.07 -7.69 2.72
CA TYR A 365 11.85 -7.62 1.93
C TYR A 365 10.93 -8.80 2.20
N SER A 366 11.48 -10.01 2.30
CA SER A 366 10.74 -11.19 2.75
C SER A 366 10.20 -11.01 4.18
N ILE A 367 11.01 -10.49 5.11
CA ILE A 367 10.57 -10.15 6.47
C ILE A 367 9.35 -9.23 6.45
N TYR A 368 9.42 -8.16 5.64
CA TYR A 368 8.34 -7.20 5.52
C TYR A 368 7.05 -7.78 4.92
N LEU A 369 7.12 -8.68 3.94
CA LEU A 369 5.90 -9.25 3.34
C LEU A 369 5.25 -10.30 4.23
N VAL A 370 6.05 -11.14 4.86
CA VAL A 370 5.57 -12.34 5.58
C VAL A 370 4.98 -12.02 6.94
N HIS A 371 5.49 -11.00 7.63
CA HIS A 371 5.21 -10.78 9.05
C HIS A 371 3.73 -10.74 9.41
N THR A 372 2.87 -10.25 8.50
CA THR A 372 1.45 -10.11 8.82
C THR A 372 0.80 -11.45 9.13
N TRP A 373 1.08 -12.47 8.33
CA TRP A 373 0.48 -13.78 8.47
C TRP A 373 1.15 -14.62 9.55
N THR A 374 2.47 -14.48 9.73
CA THR A 374 3.18 -15.22 10.78
C THR A 374 2.86 -14.70 12.17
N LEU A 375 2.69 -13.39 12.36
CA LEU A 375 2.35 -12.82 13.66
C LEU A 375 0.90 -13.10 14.08
N ARG A 376 -0.05 -13.08 13.14
CA ARG A 376 -1.48 -13.37 13.42
C ARG A 376 -1.72 -14.73 14.07
N LEU A 377 -0.83 -15.71 13.86
CA LEU A 377 -0.91 -17.02 14.51
C LEU A 377 -0.72 -16.96 16.03
N PHE A 378 -0.16 -15.86 16.55
CA PHE A 378 0.13 -15.65 17.96
C PHE A 378 -0.75 -14.57 18.60
N GLU A 379 -1.64 -13.94 17.83
CA GLU A 379 -2.56 -12.91 18.28
C GLU A 379 -3.47 -13.44 19.41
N GLN A 380 -3.73 -12.60 20.40
CA GLN A 380 -4.58 -12.94 21.54
C GLN A 380 -5.43 -11.75 21.99
N PRO A 381 -6.60 -12.00 22.61
CA PRO A 381 -7.41 -10.93 23.16
C PRO A 381 -6.68 -10.18 24.29
N PRO A 382 -7.04 -8.91 24.56
CA PRO A 382 -6.36 -8.10 25.58
C PRO A 382 -6.39 -8.74 26.98
N GLN A 383 -5.21 -8.85 27.60
CA GLN A 383 -5.02 -9.52 28.90
C GLN A 383 -4.74 -8.52 30.04
N PRO A 384 -5.02 -8.86 31.31
CA PRO A 384 -4.65 -8.02 32.44
C PRO A 384 -3.12 -7.95 32.61
N LEU A 385 -2.60 -6.78 33.00
CA LEU A 385 -1.17 -6.57 33.21
C LEU A 385 -0.70 -7.27 34.50
N THR A 386 -0.30 -8.53 34.37
CA THR A 386 0.29 -9.34 35.44
C THR A 386 1.64 -9.90 34.97
N ALA A 387 2.51 -10.32 35.89
CA ALA A 387 3.80 -10.91 35.53
C ALA A 387 3.67 -12.11 34.59
N PHE A 388 2.63 -12.95 34.79
CA PHE A 388 2.35 -14.10 33.95
C PHE A 388 2.03 -13.69 32.51
N TRP A 389 1.06 -12.78 32.31
CA TRP A 389 0.66 -12.33 30.98
C TRP A 389 1.74 -11.47 30.29
N ALA A 390 2.55 -10.76 31.06
CA ALA A 390 3.73 -10.06 30.53
C ALA A 390 4.75 -11.05 29.97
N PHE A 391 5.02 -12.14 30.68
CA PHE A 391 5.90 -13.21 30.22
C PHE A 391 5.33 -13.95 29.01
N ASP A 392 4.05 -14.35 29.05
CA ASP A 392 3.39 -15.01 27.92
C ASP A 392 3.39 -14.13 26.66
N GLY A 393 3.06 -12.85 26.79
CA GLY A 393 3.11 -11.90 25.68
C GLY A 393 4.52 -11.76 25.10
N ALA A 394 5.54 -11.62 25.95
CA ALA A 394 6.94 -11.56 25.51
C ALA A 394 7.39 -12.85 24.80
N PHE A 395 7.00 -14.02 25.33
CA PHE A 395 7.30 -15.32 24.74
C PHE A 395 6.64 -15.47 23.37
N ARG A 396 5.35 -15.13 23.24
CA ARG A 396 4.62 -15.15 21.96
C ARG A 396 5.21 -14.19 20.93
N VAL A 397 5.60 -12.98 21.35
CA VAL A 397 6.31 -12.02 20.48
C VAL A 397 7.62 -12.62 19.97
N ALA A 398 8.41 -13.24 20.85
CA ALA A 398 9.65 -13.90 20.46
C ALA A 398 9.40 -15.06 19.48
N CYS A 399 8.39 -15.89 19.72
CA CYS A 399 7.99 -16.96 18.81
C CYS A 399 7.50 -16.44 17.45
N GLY A 400 6.68 -15.38 17.44
CA GLY A 400 6.18 -14.73 16.23
C GLY A 400 7.30 -14.13 15.38
N ILE A 401 8.27 -13.46 16.01
CA ILE A 401 9.47 -12.95 15.33
C ILE A 401 10.31 -14.11 14.79
N ALA A 402 10.56 -15.15 15.59
CA ALA A 402 11.33 -16.31 15.16
C ALA A 402 10.70 -17.02 13.96
N LEU A 403 9.37 -17.24 13.98
CA LEU A 403 8.64 -17.81 12.85
C LEU A 403 8.72 -16.92 11.62
N THR A 404 8.57 -15.60 11.80
CA THR A 404 8.70 -14.64 10.70
C THR A 404 10.07 -14.75 10.04
N LEU A 405 11.15 -14.78 10.81
CA LEU A 405 12.52 -14.91 10.29
C LEU A 405 12.74 -16.24 9.57
N LEU A 406 12.22 -17.34 10.11
CA LEU A 406 12.31 -18.67 9.50
C LEU A 406 11.60 -18.72 8.14
N VAL A 407 10.34 -18.29 8.08
CA VAL A 407 9.56 -18.28 6.83
C VAL A 407 10.18 -17.30 5.84
N SER A 408 10.65 -16.14 6.30
CA SER A 408 11.33 -15.14 5.46
C SER A 408 12.61 -15.68 4.83
N TYR A 409 13.39 -16.46 5.57
CA TYR A 409 14.57 -17.12 5.01
C TYR A 409 14.18 -18.09 3.89
N GLY A 410 13.12 -18.89 4.10
CA GLY A 410 12.59 -19.79 3.08
C GLY A 410 12.13 -19.05 1.82
N THR A 411 11.27 -18.03 1.97
CA THR A 411 10.75 -17.25 0.83
C THR A 411 11.85 -16.47 0.11
N TYR A 412 12.84 -15.96 0.84
CA TYR A 412 13.99 -15.27 0.26
C TYR A 412 14.79 -16.19 -0.66
N ARG A 413 15.11 -17.40 -0.19
CA ARG A 413 15.95 -18.37 -0.93
C ARG A 413 15.20 -19.02 -2.09
N LEU A 414 13.91 -19.31 -1.91
CA LEU A 414 13.13 -20.10 -2.87
C LEU A 414 12.38 -19.24 -3.89
N ILE A 415 11.99 -18.01 -3.54
CA ILE A 415 11.12 -17.18 -4.38
C ILE A 415 11.82 -15.86 -4.74
N GLU A 416 12.24 -15.08 -3.73
CA GLU A 416 12.77 -13.73 -3.95
C GLU A 416 14.03 -13.73 -4.83
N LEU A 417 15.05 -14.50 -4.43
CA LEU A 417 16.34 -14.53 -5.11
C LEU A 417 16.25 -15.18 -6.50
N PRO A 418 15.64 -16.38 -6.67
CA PRO A 418 15.51 -17.00 -7.99
C PRO A 418 14.62 -16.16 -8.93
N GLY A 419 13.48 -15.68 -8.42
CA GLY A 419 12.56 -14.84 -9.19
C GLY A 419 13.22 -13.55 -9.67
N ARG A 420 14.00 -12.89 -8.80
CA ARG A 420 14.75 -11.68 -9.16
C ARG A 420 15.76 -11.93 -10.26
N VAL A 421 16.53 -13.02 -10.18
CA VAL A 421 17.54 -13.36 -11.19
C VAL A 421 16.86 -13.68 -12.52
N TRP A 422 15.83 -14.52 -12.49
CA TRP A 422 15.11 -14.97 -13.67
C TRP A 422 14.40 -13.81 -14.40
N VAL A 423 13.56 -13.03 -13.70
CA VAL A 423 12.85 -11.89 -14.31
C VAL A 423 13.84 -10.88 -14.88
N ARG A 424 14.92 -10.56 -14.14
CA ARG A 424 15.93 -9.61 -14.62
C ARG A 424 16.64 -10.12 -15.88
N ALA A 425 17.00 -11.40 -15.94
CA ALA A 425 17.65 -11.99 -17.11
C ALA A 425 16.71 -12.00 -18.34
N SER A 426 15.43 -12.29 -18.14
CA SER A 426 14.42 -12.30 -19.21
C SER A 426 14.15 -10.89 -19.76
N LEU A 427 13.91 -9.91 -18.88
CA LEU A 427 13.67 -8.52 -19.30
C LEU A 427 14.91 -7.89 -19.95
N ARG A 428 16.11 -8.18 -19.44
CA ARG A 428 17.35 -7.68 -20.05
C ARG A 428 17.55 -8.19 -21.48
N ARG A 429 17.22 -9.46 -21.75
CA ARG A 429 17.27 -10.03 -23.10
C ARG A 429 16.31 -9.30 -24.05
N LEU A 430 15.10 -9.00 -23.59
CA LEU A 430 14.12 -8.24 -24.36
C LEU A 430 14.60 -6.82 -24.66
N ILE A 431 15.08 -6.09 -23.65
CA ILE A 431 15.58 -4.72 -23.80
C ILE A 431 16.75 -4.67 -24.80
N ARG A 432 17.71 -5.59 -24.72
CA ARG A 432 18.81 -5.67 -25.69
C ARG A 432 18.30 -5.90 -27.11
N ARG A 433 17.33 -6.79 -27.30
CA ARG A 433 16.74 -7.04 -28.64
C ARG A 433 16.10 -5.80 -29.25
N VAL A 434 15.53 -4.93 -28.43
CA VAL A 434 14.90 -3.67 -28.88
C VAL A 434 15.97 -2.62 -29.17
N PHE A 435 16.83 -2.30 -28.20
CA PHE A 435 17.74 -1.16 -28.31
C PHE A 435 19.08 -1.46 -29.02
N ASP A 436 19.53 -2.71 -29.03
CA ASP A 436 20.81 -3.07 -29.68
C ASP A 436 20.60 -3.47 -31.17
N ARG A 437 19.36 -3.77 -31.61
CA ARG A 437 19.05 -3.99 -33.05
C ARG A 437 19.19 -2.73 -33.88
N ASP A 438 18.76 -1.59 -33.33
CA ASP A 438 18.80 -0.29 -34.02
C ASP A 438 20.25 0.21 -34.17
N ALA A 439 21.13 -0.09 -33.20
CA ALA A 439 22.55 0.27 -33.26
C ALA A 439 23.32 -0.48 -34.38
N ALA A 440 22.83 -1.62 -34.85
CA ALA A 440 23.47 -2.39 -35.93
C ALA A 440 23.07 -1.90 -37.34
N HIS A 441 22.05 -1.04 -37.47
CA HIS A 441 21.62 -0.47 -38.75
C HIS A 441 22.04 1.00 -38.97
N GLU A 442 22.47 1.71 -37.93
CA GLU A 442 23.08 3.03 -38.07
C GLU A 442 24.59 2.91 -38.39
N ARG A 443 24.95 2.79 -39.68
CA ARG A 443 26.30 3.19 -40.13
C ARG A 443 26.41 4.72 -40.04
N PRO A 444 27.59 5.29 -39.68
CA PRO A 444 27.73 6.73 -39.55
C PRO A 444 27.76 7.39 -40.93
N SER A 445 26.62 7.86 -41.44
CA SER A 445 26.61 8.87 -42.48
C SER A 445 26.80 10.23 -41.83
N ALA A 446 27.92 10.88 -42.12
CA ALA A 446 28.16 12.27 -41.79
C ALA A 446 27.03 13.13 -42.36
N ASN A 447 26.12 13.59 -41.50
CA ASN A 447 25.52 14.92 -41.56
C ASN A 447 24.65 15.13 -40.31
N ALA A 448 25.09 16.06 -39.49
CA ALA A 448 24.33 16.64 -38.41
C ALA A 448 23.15 17.43 -38.99
N ALA A 449 21.92 16.94 -38.82
CA ALA A 449 20.69 17.74 -38.67
C ALA A 449 19.47 16.82 -38.65
N SER A 450 19.09 16.28 -37.49
CA SER A 450 17.67 15.97 -37.21
C SER A 450 17.48 15.66 -35.72
N HIS A 451 17.34 16.72 -34.92
CA HIS A 451 16.95 16.62 -33.51
C HIS A 451 15.45 16.29 -33.30
N SER A 452 14.72 15.87 -34.35
CA SER A 452 13.26 15.74 -34.34
C SER A 452 12.74 14.30 -34.22
N LYS A 453 13.55 13.27 -34.49
CA LYS A 453 13.06 11.86 -34.51
C LYS A 453 13.18 11.09 -33.19
N LYS A 454 13.72 11.69 -32.11
CA LYS A 454 13.82 11.03 -30.79
C LYS A 454 12.49 10.95 -30.02
N LEU A 455 11.43 11.60 -30.49
CA LEU A 455 10.12 11.60 -29.84
C LEU A 455 9.27 10.34 -30.15
N VAL A 456 9.56 9.64 -31.25
CA VAL A 456 8.73 8.52 -31.74
C VAL A 456 8.89 7.23 -30.91
N TYR A 457 10.03 7.05 -30.25
CA TYR A 457 10.29 5.87 -29.40
C TYR A 457 9.83 6.03 -27.93
N VAL A 458 9.22 7.16 -27.60
CA VAL A 458 8.62 7.43 -26.28
C VAL A 458 7.21 6.80 -26.20
N GLY A 459 6.56 6.53 -27.34
CA GLY A 459 5.19 6.00 -27.42
C GLY A 459 4.95 4.67 -26.71
N PRO A 460 5.77 3.62 -26.93
CA PRO A 460 5.60 2.33 -26.25
C PRO A 460 5.93 2.39 -24.76
N LEU A 461 6.78 3.34 -24.33
CA LEU A 461 7.22 3.50 -22.95
C LEU A 461 6.24 4.36 -22.14
N ILE A 462 5.67 5.42 -22.73
CA ILE A 462 4.45 6.04 -22.25
C ILE A 462 3.37 4.97 -22.20
N ALA A 463 3.21 4.10 -23.20
CA ALA A 463 2.20 3.04 -23.13
C ALA A 463 2.44 2.02 -22.00
N VAL A 464 3.68 1.66 -21.64
CA VAL A 464 3.93 0.76 -20.49
C VAL A 464 3.77 1.48 -19.15
N LEU A 465 4.33 2.67 -18.98
CA LEU A 465 4.16 3.48 -17.77
C LEU A 465 2.70 3.91 -17.60
N ALA A 466 2.02 4.18 -18.72
CA ALA A 466 0.61 4.43 -18.77
C ALA A 466 -0.18 3.14 -18.64
N VAL A 467 0.24 1.94 -19.03
CA VAL A 467 -0.50 0.70 -18.68
C VAL A 467 -0.47 0.45 -17.17
N PHE A 468 0.64 0.74 -16.50
CA PHE A 468 0.71 0.69 -15.03
C PHE A 468 -0.06 1.83 -14.34
N ALA A 469 -0.09 3.04 -14.94
CA ALA A 469 -0.88 4.15 -14.43
C ALA A 469 -2.38 4.08 -14.83
N ILE A 470 -2.71 3.48 -15.97
CA ILE A 470 -4.03 3.42 -16.63
C ILE A 470 -4.79 2.15 -16.22
N GLY A 471 -4.12 1.03 -15.92
CA GLY A 471 -4.79 -0.19 -15.44
C GLY A 471 -5.63 0.08 -14.19
N GLY A 472 -5.11 0.90 -13.26
CA GLY A 472 -5.89 1.47 -12.16
C GLY A 472 -6.81 2.64 -12.56
N GLN A 473 -6.57 3.33 -13.68
CA GLN A 473 -7.48 4.39 -14.17
C GLN A 473 -8.73 3.86 -14.85
N ALA A 474 -8.77 2.66 -15.44
CA ALA A 474 -10.02 2.10 -15.96
C ALA A 474 -11.00 1.83 -14.80
N ALA A 475 -10.52 1.12 -13.76
CA ALA A 475 -11.26 0.95 -12.51
C ALA A 475 -11.59 2.29 -11.83
N ARG A 476 -10.67 3.28 -11.89
CA ARG A 476 -10.93 4.63 -11.37
C ARG A 476 -11.98 5.35 -12.20
N TYR A 477 -11.96 5.22 -13.51
CA TYR A 477 -12.87 5.89 -14.42
C TYR A 477 -14.27 5.35 -14.20
N ASP A 478 -14.43 4.04 -14.02
CA ASP A 478 -15.71 3.45 -13.66
C ASP A 478 -16.17 3.88 -12.26
N TYR A 479 -15.26 3.90 -11.27
CA TYR A 479 -15.56 4.41 -9.93
C TYR A 479 -15.95 5.90 -9.93
N VAL A 480 -15.16 6.76 -10.58
CA VAL A 480 -15.41 8.20 -10.72
C VAL A 480 -16.64 8.45 -11.57
N ARG A 481 -16.91 7.66 -12.61
CA ARG A 481 -18.14 7.75 -13.42
C ARG A 481 -19.37 7.34 -12.61
N ALA A 482 -19.28 6.26 -11.83
CA ALA A 482 -20.36 5.84 -10.93
C ALA A 482 -20.64 6.91 -9.86
N GLN A 483 -19.58 7.49 -9.29
CA GLN A 483 -19.70 8.55 -8.30
C GLN A 483 -20.16 9.88 -8.91
N ALA A 484 -19.67 10.26 -10.09
CA ALA A 484 -20.15 11.42 -10.83
C ALA A 484 -21.62 11.25 -11.24
N ARG A 485 -22.05 10.03 -11.59
CA ARG A 485 -23.48 9.73 -11.79
C ARG A 485 -24.28 9.94 -10.51
N ARG A 486 -23.80 9.50 -9.33
CA ARG A 486 -24.45 9.78 -8.04
C ARG A 486 -24.54 11.27 -7.74
N LEU A 487 -23.44 12.01 -7.91
CA LEU A 487 -23.36 13.46 -7.69
C LEU A 487 -24.24 14.27 -8.65
N VAL A 488 -24.30 13.88 -9.93
CA VAL A 488 -25.07 14.58 -10.97
C VAL A 488 -26.56 14.21 -10.92
N LEU A 489 -26.91 12.98 -10.54
CA LEU A 489 -28.30 12.52 -10.50
C LEU A 489 -28.98 12.72 -9.13
N GLY A 490 -28.24 13.14 -8.11
CA GLY A 490 -28.71 13.22 -6.72
C GLY A 490 -29.04 11.85 -6.14
N ASP A 491 -29.10 11.72 -4.81
CA ASP A 491 -29.73 10.55 -4.17
C ASP A 491 -31.20 10.53 -4.60
N ARG A 492 -31.49 9.74 -5.63
CA ARG A 492 -32.85 9.39 -5.98
C ARG A 492 -33.39 8.59 -4.79
N PRO A 493 -34.57 8.94 -4.25
CA PRO A 493 -35.18 8.15 -3.19
C PRO A 493 -35.54 6.78 -3.75
N GLU A 494 -34.64 5.81 -3.62
CA GLU A 494 -34.81 4.45 -4.11
C GLU A 494 -35.63 3.64 -3.09
N ILE A 495 -36.48 2.74 -3.60
CA ILE A 495 -37.25 1.80 -2.79
C ILE A 495 -36.29 0.81 -2.11
N GLU A 496 -36.47 0.62 -0.80
CA GLU A 496 -35.85 -0.40 0.05
C GLU A 496 -36.95 -1.22 0.74
N VAL A 497 -37.18 -2.44 0.27
CA VAL A 497 -38.22 -3.33 0.80
C VAL A 497 -37.79 -3.90 2.17
N VAL A 498 -38.57 -3.58 3.19
CA VAL A 498 -38.37 -4.01 4.58
C VAL A 498 -38.89 -5.42 4.79
N SER A 499 -40.12 -5.70 4.38
CA SER A 499 -40.78 -7.01 4.47
C SER A 499 -41.90 -7.13 3.44
N ALA A 500 -42.17 -8.34 2.95
CA ALA A 500 -43.37 -8.64 2.18
C ALA A 500 -43.94 -10.01 2.53
N THR A 501 -45.26 -10.11 2.67
CA THR A 501 -45.98 -11.31 3.07
C THR A 501 -47.12 -11.59 2.11
N TYR A 502 -47.22 -12.82 1.62
CA TYR A 502 -48.33 -13.32 0.82
C TYR A 502 -49.10 -14.39 1.60
N GLY A 503 -50.38 -14.18 1.86
CA GLY A 503 -51.22 -15.09 2.64
C GLY A 503 -51.08 -14.95 4.15
N GLY A 504 -50.83 -13.73 4.65
CA GLY A 504 -50.73 -13.46 6.08
C GLY A 504 -52.03 -13.78 6.83
N ASN A 505 -53.18 -13.54 6.19
CA ASN A 505 -54.49 -13.93 6.70
C ASN A 505 -54.71 -15.46 6.78
N CYS A 506 -53.88 -16.26 6.12
CA CYS A 506 -54.04 -17.71 5.99
C CYS A 506 -53.12 -18.53 6.92
N MET A 507 -52.34 -17.90 7.80
CA MET A 507 -51.38 -18.60 8.68
C MET A 507 -51.99 -19.72 9.53
N ASN A 508 -53.24 -19.56 9.97
CA ASN A 508 -53.97 -20.55 10.78
C ASN A 508 -55.07 -21.26 9.99
N PHE A 509 -55.08 -21.16 8.66
CA PHE A 509 -56.10 -21.78 7.83
C PHE A 509 -55.89 -23.31 7.75
N PRO A 510 -56.94 -24.12 7.95
CA PRO A 510 -56.86 -25.56 7.83
C PRO A 510 -56.78 -25.98 6.35
N VAL A 511 -55.59 -26.38 5.89
CA VAL A 511 -55.35 -26.82 4.52
C VAL A 511 -55.65 -28.34 4.39
N PRO A 512 -56.39 -28.79 3.36
CA PRO A 512 -56.66 -30.22 3.15
C PRO A 512 -55.38 -31.04 2.87
N ALA A 513 -55.28 -32.23 3.46
CA ALA A 513 -54.21 -33.18 3.14
C ALA A 513 -54.26 -33.56 1.65
N PRO A 514 -53.11 -33.71 0.96
CA PRO A 514 -51.75 -33.82 1.48
C PRO A 514 -50.95 -32.50 1.56
N TYR A 515 -51.58 -31.33 1.36
CA TYR A 515 -50.86 -30.07 1.24
C TYR A 515 -50.52 -29.44 2.62
N PRO A 516 -49.27 -29.02 2.86
CA PRO A 516 -48.91 -28.29 4.07
C PRO A 516 -49.34 -26.81 3.99
N ASN A 517 -49.65 -26.20 5.14
CA ASN A 517 -49.75 -24.75 5.25
C ASN A 517 -48.34 -24.16 5.45
N LEU A 518 -47.88 -23.37 4.48
CA LEU A 518 -46.58 -22.71 4.43
C LEU A 518 -46.71 -21.18 4.56
N ALA A 519 -47.88 -20.66 4.92
CA ALA A 519 -48.07 -19.23 5.14
C ALA A 519 -47.25 -18.76 6.35
N ALA A 520 -46.31 -17.85 6.10
CA ALA A 520 -45.40 -17.32 7.11
C ALA A 520 -45.10 -15.84 6.83
N ALA A 521 -44.88 -15.06 7.88
CA ALA A 521 -44.55 -13.65 7.75
C ALA A 521 -43.22 -13.50 6.99
N GLY A 522 -43.20 -12.64 5.98
CA GLY A 522 -42.00 -12.39 5.19
C GLY A 522 -41.74 -13.38 4.05
N ASN A 523 -42.62 -14.36 3.80
CA ASN A 523 -42.45 -15.37 2.75
C ASN A 523 -42.31 -14.82 1.33
N ALA A 524 -42.75 -13.58 1.07
CA ALA A 524 -42.67 -12.92 -0.23
C ALA A 524 -41.57 -11.83 -0.29
N THR A 525 -40.74 -11.68 0.75
CA THR A 525 -39.81 -10.55 0.88
C THR A 525 -38.74 -10.53 -0.20
N ASP A 526 -38.07 -11.67 -0.44
CA ASP A 526 -36.95 -11.74 -1.39
C ASP A 526 -37.40 -11.56 -2.85
N PRO A 527 -38.49 -12.21 -3.32
CA PRO A 527 -39.03 -11.96 -4.67
C PRO A 527 -39.37 -10.49 -4.92
N VAL A 528 -39.91 -9.80 -3.93
CA VAL A 528 -40.28 -8.38 -4.05
C VAL A 528 -39.04 -7.49 -4.01
N ARG A 529 -38.03 -7.84 -3.20
CA ARG A 529 -36.72 -7.14 -3.18
C ARG A 529 -36.01 -7.23 -4.52
N ASP A 530 -35.97 -8.41 -5.13
CA ASP A 530 -35.27 -8.64 -6.40
C ASP A 530 -35.86 -7.80 -7.54
N VAL A 531 -37.17 -7.56 -7.51
CA VAL A 531 -37.86 -6.76 -8.53
C VAL A 531 -37.80 -5.26 -8.21
N CYS A 532 -38.03 -4.86 -6.96
CA CYS A 532 -38.33 -3.46 -6.62
C CYS A 532 -37.19 -2.66 -5.99
N ASN A 533 -36.19 -3.28 -5.36
CA ASN A 533 -35.11 -2.53 -4.73
C ASN A 533 -34.30 -1.72 -5.75
N GLY A 534 -33.95 -0.48 -5.41
CA GLY A 534 -33.15 0.40 -6.27
C GLY A 534 -33.96 1.11 -7.38
N ARG A 535 -35.28 0.96 -7.41
CA ARG A 535 -36.18 1.68 -8.34
C ARG A 535 -36.87 2.86 -7.65
N LEU A 536 -37.30 3.85 -8.43
CA LEU A 536 -38.11 4.99 -7.98
C LEU A 536 -39.59 4.64 -7.85
N SER A 537 -40.08 3.79 -8.74
CA SER A 537 -41.43 3.24 -8.76
C SER A 537 -41.34 1.80 -9.24
N CYS A 538 -42.10 0.93 -8.60
CA CYS A 538 -42.17 -0.50 -8.92
C CYS A 538 -43.64 -0.92 -8.90
N ASP A 539 -44.08 -1.58 -9.95
CA ASP A 539 -45.38 -2.24 -9.99
C ASP A 539 -45.14 -3.75 -9.95
N PHE A 540 -45.41 -4.36 -8.80
CA PHE A 540 -45.17 -5.78 -8.58
C PHE A 540 -46.47 -6.57 -8.76
N LYS A 541 -46.48 -7.48 -9.74
CA LYS A 541 -47.63 -8.35 -9.99
C LYS A 541 -47.58 -9.60 -9.10
N VAL A 542 -48.65 -9.84 -8.35
CA VAL A 542 -48.79 -10.99 -7.46
C VAL A 542 -49.18 -12.21 -8.30
N GLU A 543 -48.22 -13.06 -8.65
CA GLU A 543 -48.44 -14.25 -9.48
C GLU A 543 -47.98 -15.53 -8.77
N SER A 544 -48.66 -16.64 -9.05
CA SER A 544 -48.35 -17.94 -8.45
C SER A 544 -47.01 -18.52 -8.92
N GLU A 545 -46.53 -18.13 -10.10
CA GLU A 545 -45.23 -18.54 -10.63
C GLU A 545 -44.07 -17.99 -9.79
N THR A 546 -44.20 -16.78 -9.25
CA THR A 546 -43.15 -16.08 -8.49
C THR A 546 -43.25 -16.28 -6.98
N LEU A 547 -44.45 -16.34 -6.41
CA LEU A 547 -44.65 -16.41 -4.96
C LEU A 547 -44.97 -17.81 -4.43
N HIS A 548 -45.35 -18.74 -5.32
CA HIS A 548 -45.91 -20.05 -5.00
C HIS A 548 -47.18 -19.95 -4.12
N ASP A 549 -47.96 -21.03 -4.00
CA ASP A 549 -49.17 -21.01 -3.15
C ASP A 549 -48.83 -21.51 -1.73
N PRO A 550 -48.78 -20.62 -0.72
CA PRO A 550 -48.45 -21.01 0.66
C PRO A 550 -49.60 -21.67 1.40
N ALA A 551 -50.86 -21.49 0.97
CA ALA A 551 -52.03 -22.04 1.67
C ALA A 551 -53.14 -22.35 0.66
N ASN A 552 -53.16 -23.60 0.20
CA ASN A 552 -54.08 -24.06 -0.81
C ASN A 552 -55.54 -23.98 -0.31
N GLY A 553 -56.43 -23.40 -1.12
CA GLY A 553 -57.85 -23.23 -0.79
C GLY A 553 -58.17 -22.03 0.12
N CYS A 554 -57.17 -21.28 0.57
CA CYS A 554 -57.36 -20.01 1.28
C CYS A 554 -57.13 -18.85 0.32
N GLY A 555 -58.03 -17.86 0.37
CA GLY A 555 -57.83 -16.61 -0.34
C GLY A 555 -56.82 -15.73 0.35
N LYS A 556 -55.72 -15.40 -0.34
CA LYS A 556 -54.51 -14.84 0.26
C LYS A 556 -54.45 -13.33 0.06
N ASP A 557 -54.15 -12.60 1.13
CA ASP A 557 -53.78 -11.19 1.06
C ASP A 557 -52.32 -11.00 0.62
N PHE A 558 -51.94 -9.78 0.25
CA PHE A 558 -50.55 -9.42 -0.02
C PHE A 558 -50.20 -8.09 0.65
N ALA A 559 -49.21 -8.10 1.52
CA ALA A 559 -48.75 -6.92 2.26
C ALA A 559 -47.25 -6.70 2.03
N VAL A 560 -46.87 -5.48 1.65
CA VAL A 560 -45.46 -5.08 1.50
C VAL A 560 -45.18 -3.82 2.30
N GLN A 561 -44.08 -3.81 3.04
CA GLN A 561 -43.53 -2.66 3.74
C GLN A 561 -42.20 -2.26 3.10
N TYR A 562 -42.05 -0.98 2.79
CA TYR A 562 -40.84 -0.44 2.17
C TYR A 562 -40.49 0.93 2.74
N ARG A 563 -39.22 1.32 2.58
CA ARG A 563 -38.72 2.65 2.90
C ARG A 563 -38.19 3.29 1.63
N CYS A 564 -38.23 4.60 1.58
CA CYS A 564 -37.52 5.35 0.57
C CYS A 564 -36.19 5.78 1.15
N ARG A 565 -35.08 5.50 0.45
CA ARG A 565 -33.74 5.87 0.92
C ARG A 565 -33.69 7.39 1.17
N GLY A 566 -33.43 7.78 2.43
CA GLY A 566 -33.44 9.17 2.88
C GLY A 566 -34.68 9.58 3.68
N GLU A 567 -35.69 8.71 3.79
CA GLU A 567 -36.86 8.88 4.65
C GLU A 567 -36.79 7.95 5.87
N THR A 568 -37.27 8.41 7.03
CA THR A 568 -37.39 7.59 8.25
C THR A 568 -38.73 6.87 8.35
N GLY A 569 -39.69 7.20 7.49
CA GLY A 569 -41.02 6.59 7.44
C GLY A 569 -41.01 5.22 6.73
N VAL A 570 -41.86 4.32 7.21
CA VAL A 570 -42.15 3.05 6.52
C VAL A 570 -43.47 3.20 5.79
N HIS A 571 -43.45 2.99 4.48
CA HIS A 571 -44.63 2.94 3.63
C HIS A 571 -45.16 1.49 3.59
N SER A 572 -46.47 1.34 3.43
CA SER A 572 -47.10 0.02 3.33
C SER A 572 -48.12 -0.02 2.19
N ALA A 573 -48.06 -1.05 1.37
CA ALA A 573 -49.11 -1.36 0.40
C ALA A 573 -49.76 -2.70 0.80
N LEU A 574 -51.09 -2.73 0.83
CA LEU A 574 -51.89 -3.90 1.19
C LEU A 574 -52.91 -4.16 0.08
N ILE A 575 -52.94 -5.40 -0.40
CA ILE A 575 -53.97 -5.93 -1.29
C ILE A 575 -54.77 -6.95 -0.48
N ALA A 576 -56.07 -6.72 -0.36
CA ALA A 576 -56.97 -7.64 0.33
C ALA A 576 -57.06 -8.98 -0.41
N ALA A 577 -57.40 -10.05 0.32
CA ALA A 577 -57.69 -11.34 -0.29
C ALA A 577 -58.93 -11.25 -1.19
N GLU A 578 -58.93 -11.77 -2.42
CA GLU A 578 -57.89 -12.54 -3.13
C GLU A 578 -56.88 -11.64 -3.85
N ALA A 579 -55.61 -11.65 -3.45
CA ALA A 579 -54.58 -10.78 -4.04
C ALA A 579 -53.92 -11.34 -5.31
N LEU A 580 -54.18 -12.61 -5.67
CA LEU A 580 -53.58 -13.24 -6.86
C LEU A 580 -54.04 -12.52 -8.15
N GLY A 581 -53.09 -12.17 -9.02
CA GLY A 581 -53.34 -11.44 -10.27
C GLY A 581 -53.41 -9.92 -10.12
N HIS A 582 -53.39 -9.40 -8.89
CA HIS A 582 -53.36 -7.97 -8.62
C HIS A 582 -51.95 -7.39 -8.57
N HIS A 583 -51.87 -6.06 -8.60
CA HIS A 583 -50.66 -5.28 -8.74
C HIS A 583 -50.42 -4.43 -7.48
N ALA A 584 -49.23 -4.52 -6.91
CA ALA A 584 -48.77 -3.72 -5.78
C ALA A 584 -47.83 -2.61 -6.28
N THR A 585 -48.32 -1.37 -6.25
CA THR A 585 -47.53 -0.20 -6.65
C THR A 585 -46.75 0.37 -5.47
N LEU A 586 -45.43 0.36 -5.57
CA LEU A 586 -44.52 1.03 -4.64
C LEU A 586 -43.97 2.28 -5.34
N SER A 587 -43.96 3.41 -4.64
CA SER A 587 -43.41 4.67 -5.16
C SER A 587 -42.68 5.45 -4.07
N CYS A 588 -41.55 6.03 -4.46
CA CYS A 588 -40.77 6.97 -3.66
C CYS A 588 -40.74 8.36 -4.31
N GLN A 589 -41.69 8.64 -5.19
CA GLN A 589 -41.83 9.95 -5.83
C GLN A 589 -42.28 10.97 -4.77
N ARG A 590 -41.53 12.08 -4.62
CA ARG A 590 -41.98 13.20 -3.79
C ARG A 590 -43.19 13.82 -4.49
N ASP A 591 -44.36 13.77 -3.87
CA ASP A 591 -45.49 14.58 -4.29
C ASP A 591 -45.08 16.05 -4.19
N THR A 592 -44.83 16.69 -5.33
CA THR A 592 -44.79 18.15 -5.41
C THR A 592 -46.23 18.64 -5.38
N PRO A 593 -46.63 19.52 -4.44
CA PRO A 593 -47.81 20.34 -4.67
C PRO A 593 -47.62 21.27 -5.88
#